data_AF-A0A1I4C560-F1
#
_entry.id   AF-A0A1I4C560-F1
#
_cell.length_a   1.000
_cell.length_b   1.000
_cell.length_c   1.000
_cell.angle_alpha   90.00
_cell.angle_beta   90.00
_cell.angle_gamma   90.00
#
_symmetry.space_group_name_H-M   'P 1'
#
loop_
_entity.id
_entity.type
_entity.pdbx_description
1 polymer ?
#
loop_
_entity_poly.entity_id
_entity_poly.type
_entity_poly.pdbx_seq_one_letter_code
_entity_poly.pdbx_strand_id
1 'polypeptide(L)'
;MVDVVLTKQRIEPSETDRLREWCTEIRERETEALATLRDEGMREEAAFVESDDEGDYLVYFMKADDIDAVYEAFEESDHAIDEAHKAVMRDVLVSGENVAEYELLYHLTTSK
;
A
#
# COMPACT_ATOMS: atom_id res chain seq x y z
N MET A 1 19.60 4.27 -2.35
CA MET A 1 19.59 3.64 -1.02
C MET A 1 18.17 3.14 -0.91
N VAL A 2 17.91 1.87 -0.63
CA VAL A 2 16.51 1.41 -0.65
C VAL A 2 15.80 1.92 0.61
N ASP A 3 14.65 2.53 0.43
CA ASP A 3 13.78 2.93 1.52
C ASP A 3 12.90 1.75 1.91
N VAL A 4 12.72 1.57 3.22
CA VAL A 4 11.80 0.57 3.78
C VAL A 4 10.91 1.28 4.77
N VAL A 5 9.62 1.28 4.47
CA VAL A 5 8.63 2.01 5.25
C VAL A 5 7.48 1.09 5.65
N LEU A 6 6.88 1.42 6.79
CA LEU A 6 5.64 0.84 7.25
C LEU A 6 4.63 1.97 7.44
N THR A 7 3.43 1.82 6.90
CA THR A 7 2.33 2.77 7.12
C THR A 7 1.17 2.07 7.80
N LYS A 8 0.39 2.81 8.59
CA LYS A 8 -0.86 2.36 9.20
C LYS A 8 -1.92 3.40 8.89
N GLN A 9 -3.00 3.02 8.21
CA GLN A 9 -4.10 3.91 7.82
C GLN A 9 -5.41 3.37 8.38
N ARG A 10 -6.26 4.25 8.91
CA ARG A 10 -7.54 3.83 9.49
C ARG A 10 -8.54 3.48 8.39
N ILE A 11 -9.14 2.30 8.49
CA ILE A 11 -10.22 1.85 7.61
C ILE A 11 -11.55 2.41 8.14
N GLU A 12 -12.43 2.83 7.24
CA GLU A 12 -13.80 3.19 7.57
C GLU A 12 -14.55 2.02 8.23
N PRO A 13 -15.37 2.26 9.27
CA PRO A 13 -16.09 1.18 9.93
C PRO A 13 -16.94 0.37 8.96
N SER A 14 -16.73 -0.95 8.95
CA SER A 14 -17.42 -1.93 8.07
C SER A 14 -16.93 -1.99 6.61
N GLU A 15 -15.93 -1.21 6.22
CA GLU A 15 -15.36 -1.26 4.85
C GLU A 15 -14.20 -2.27 4.71
N THR A 16 -13.84 -2.98 5.78
CA THR A 16 -12.76 -3.98 5.77
C THR A 16 -13.01 -5.10 4.76
N ASP A 17 -14.26 -5.55 4.59
CA ASP A 17 -14.59 -6.58 3.61
C ASP A 17 -14.44 -6.06 2.18
N ARG A 18 -14.81 -4.80 1.93
CA ARG A 18 -14.63 -4.14 0.63
C ARG A 18 -13.14 -4.03 0.26
N LEU A 19 -12.30 -3.68 1.24
CA LEU A 19 -10.85 -3.68 1.07
C LEU A 19 -10.30 -5.09 0.77
N ARG A 20 -10.81 -6.14 1.43
CA ARG A 20 -10.41 -7.53 1.16
C ARG A 20 -10.80 -8.00 -0.25
N GLU A 21 -11.99 -7.61 -0.73
CA GLU A 21 -12.41 -7.85 -2.11
C GLU A 21 -11.44 -7.20 -3.09
N TRP A 22 -11.11 -5.93 -2.88
CA TRP A 22 -10.15 -5.22 -3.74
C TRP A 22 -8.76 -5.87 -3.74
N CYS A 23 -8.23 -6.26 -2.58
CA CYS A 23 -6.97 -6.99 -2.50
C CYS A 23 -7.02 -8.35 -3.21
N THR A 24 -8.20 -8.95 -3.34
CA THR A 24 -8.39 -10.16 -4.15
C THR A 24 -8.30 -9.82 -5.64
N GLU A 25 -8.96 -8.75 -6.08
CA GLU A 25 -8.87 -8.26 -7.47
C GLU A 25 -7.44 -7.88 -7.88
N ILE A 26 -6.66 -7.23 -7.00
CA ILE A 26 -5.24 -6.93 -7.24
C ILE A 26 -4.46 -8.22 -7.54
N ARG A 27 -4.70 -9.28 -6.77
CA ARG A 27 -4.04 -10.58 -6.97
C ARG A 27 -4.46 -11.26 -8.28
N GLU A 28 -5.72 -11.09 -8.69
CA GLU A 28 -6.18 -11.57 -9.99
C GLU A 28 -5.59 -10.76 -11.16
N ARG A 29 -5.25 -9.49 -10.92
CA ARG A 29 -4.57 -8.57 -11.84
C ARG A 29 -3.07 -8.45 -11.58
N GLU A 30 -2.44 -9.47 -10.99
CA GLU A 30 -1.04 -9.44 -10.51
C GLU A 30 -0.06 -8.92 -11.57
N THR A 31 -0.21 -9.33 -12.84
CA THR A 31 0.70 -8.87 -13.90
C THR A 31 0.62 -7.36 -14.15
N GLU A 32 -0.57 -6.78 -14.05
CA GLU A 32 -0.77 -5.33 -14.17
C GLU A 32 -0.21 -4.61 -12.93
N ALA A 33 -0.52 -5.10 -11.73
CA ALA A 33 0.00 -4.55 -10.48
C ALA A 33 1.54 -4.58 -10.42
N LEU A 34 2.16 -5.69 -10.80
CA LEU A 34 3.63 -5.80 -10.85
C LEU A 34 4.26 -4.94 -11.96
N ALA A 35 3.49 -4.51 -12.95
CA ALA A 35 3.98 -3.56 -13.95
C ALA A 35 4.02 -2.17 -13.35
N THR A 36 2.94 -1.71 -12.69
CA THR A 36 2.88 -0.38 -12.07
C THR A 36 3.92 -0.21 -10.98
N LEU A 37 4.01 -1.15 -10.04
CA LEU A 37 5.02 -1.13 -8.97
C LEU A 37 6.45 -0.97 -9.51
N ARG A 38 6.77 -1.65 -10.62
CA ARG A 38 8.10 -1.55 -11.23
C ARG A 38 8.32 -0.23 -11.95
N ASP A 39 7.31 0.29 -12.64
CA ASP A 39 7.39 1.56 -13.36
C ASP A 39 7.53 2.73 -12.38
N GLU A 40 6.94 2.61 -11.19
CA GLU A 40 7.04 3.59 -10.09
C GLU A 40 8.34 3.47 -9.27
N GLY A 41 9.06 2.34 -9.36
CA GLY A 41 10.29 2.10 -8.59
C GLY A 41 10.07 1.41 -7.24
N MET A 42 8.87 0.89 -6.98
CA MET A 42 8.57 -0.02 -5.88
C MET A 42 9.17 -1.40 -6.17
N ARG A 43 9.87 -1.96 -5.17
CA ARG A 43 10.52 -3.28 -5.27
C ARG A 43 9.69 -4.39 -4.65
N GLU A 44 9.14 -4.12 -3.48
CA GLU A 44 8.33 -5.07 -2.73
C GLU A 44 7.22 -4.32 -2.00
N GLU A 45 6.00 -4.84 -2.05
CA GLU A 45 4.86 -4.32 -1.29
C GLU A 45 4.12 -5.49 -0.63
N ALA A 46 3.66 -5.29 0.60
CA ALA A 46 2.73 -6.19 1.26
C ALA A 46 1.69 -5.40 2.05
N ALA A 47 0.41 -5.73 1.83
CA ALA A 47 -0.72 -5.16 2.53
C ALA A 47 -1.25 -6.13 3.61
N PHE A 48 -1.58 -5.59 4.78
CA PHE A 48 -2.13 -6.31 5.93
C PHE A 48 -3.35 -5.56 6.48
N VAL A 49 -4.21 -6.28 7.20
CA VAL A 49 -5.22 -5.68 8.07
C VAL A 49 -4.82 -5.98 9.51
N GLU A 50 -4.67 -4.93 10.32
CA GLU A 50 -4.59 -4.99 11.77
C GLU A 50 -5.97 -4.69 12.35
N SER A 51 -6.40 -5.45 13.35
CA SER A 51 -7.68 -5.23 14.05
C SER A 51 -7.42 -5.12 15.55
N ASP A 52 -7.89 -4.05 16.18
CA ASP A 52 -7.83 -3.81 17.62
C ASP A 52 -9.16 -3.26 18.17
N ASP A 53 -9.19 -2.85 19.44
CA ASP A 53 -10.39 -2.32 20.10
C ASP A 53 -10.84 -0.95 19.53
N GLU A 54 -9.97 -0.24 18.81
CA GLU A 54 -10.24 1.06 18.19
C GLU A 54 -10.75 0.93 16.75
N GLY A 55 -10.46 -0.19 16.08
CA GLY A 55 -11.00 -0.54 14.77
C GLY A 55 -10.02 -1.33 13.90
N ASP A 56 -10.28 -1.30 12.60
CA ASP A 56 -9.44 -1.95 11.59
C ASP A 56 -8.52 -0.91 10.92
N TYR A 57 -7.30 -1.35 10.60
CA TYR A 57 -6.28 -0.55 9.96
C TYR A 57 -5.66 -1.30 8.79
N LEU A 58 -5.47 -0.59 7.68
CA LEU A 58 -4.66 -1.04 6.55
C LEU A 58 -3.21 -0.73 6.87
N VAL A 59 -2.37 -1.76 6.82
CA VAL A 59 -0.94 -1.66 7.09
C VAL A 59 -0.18 -2.06 5.83
N TYR A 60 0.65 -1.16 5.31
CA TYR A 60 1.55 -1.46 4.19
C TYR A 60 2.98 -1.59 4.68
N PHE A 61 3.65 -2.65 4.24
CA PHE A 61 5.10 -2.71 4.14
C PHE A 61 5.50 -2.39 2.70
N MET A 62 6.40 -1.44 2.52
CA MET A 62 6.89 -1.03 1.21
C MET A 62 8.40 -0.96 1.22
N LYS A 63 9.01 -1.43 0.12
CA LYS A 63 10.43 -1.30 -0.16
C LYS A 63 10.59 -0.68 -1.53
N ALA A 64 11.20 0.50 -1.58
CA ALA A 64 11.38 1.28 -2.79
C ALA A 64 12.84 1.69 -2.97
N ASP A 65 13.20 2.17 -4.16
CA ASP A 65 14.50 2.82 -4.36
C ASP A 65 14.54 4.26 -3.81
N ASP A 66 13.40 4.93 -3.82
CA ASP A 66 13.13 6.24 -3.26
C ASP A 66 11.61 6.30 -3.02
N ILE A 67 11.18 6.30 -1.76
CA ILE A 67 9.75 6.20 -1.45
C ILE A 67 8.98 7.48 -1.81
N ASP A 68 9.61 8.65 -1.70
CA ASP A 68 8.98 9.92 -2.04
C ASP A 68 8.72 10.00 -3.55
N ALA A 69 9.68 9.53 -4.36
CA ALA A 69 9.52 9.44 -5.82
C ALA A 69 8.43 8.43 -6.22
N VAL A 70 8.28 7.32 -5.50
CA VAL A 70 7.19 6.35 -5.73
C VAL A 70 5.83 7.00 -5.47
N TYR A 71 5.69 7.77 -4.39
CA TYR A 71 4.42 8.45 -4.11
C TYR A 71 4.07 9.48 -5.19
N GLU A 72 5.04 10.27 -5.66
CA GLU A 72 4.83 11.21 -6.77
C GLU A 72 4.43 10.47 -8.05
N ALA A 73 5.12 9.38 -8.39
CA ALA A 73 4.80 8.57 -9.57
C ALA A 73 3.41 7.94 -9.49
N PHE A 74 3.03 7.41 -8.32
CA PHE A 74 1.70 6.84 -8.09
C PHE A 74 0.60 7.91 -8.22
N GLU A 75 0.81 9.11 -7.68
CA GLU A 75 -0.14 10.22 -7.81
C GLU A 75 -0.39 10.58 -9.27
N GLU A 76 0.66 10.60 -10.10
CA GLU A 76 0.62 10.93 -11.53
C GLU A 76 0.30 9.72 -12.45
N SER A 77 0.20 8.50 -11.89
CA SER A 77 -0.02 7.29 -12.69
C SER A 77 -1.35 7.30 -13.44
N ASP A 78 -1.30 7.03 -14.74
CA ASP A 78 -2.44 6.84 -15.66
C ASP A 78 -2.84 5.35 -15.78
N HIS A 79 -2.23 4.44 -15.03
CA HIS A 79 -2.57 3.03 -15.11
C HIS A 79 -3.96 2.75 -14.54
N ALA A 80 -4.74 1.91 -15.23
CA ALA A 80 -6.12 1.64 -14.86
C ALA A 80 -6.25 0.97 -13.47
N ILE A 81 -5.25 0.18 -13.06
CA ILE A 81 -5.22 -0.42 -11.71
C ILE A 81 -4.96 0.62 -10.63
N ASP A 82 -4.12 1.62 -10.86
CA ASP A 82 -3.79 2.65 -9.88
C ASP A 82 -4.97 3.62 -9.70
N GLU A 83 -5.65 3.99 -10.78
CA GLU A 83 -6.88 4.78 -10.71
C GLU A 83 -7.99 4.05 -9.94
N ALA A 84 -8.14 2.75 -10.17
CA ALA A 84 -9.05 1.91 -9.39
C ALA A 84 -8.61 1.81 -7.92
N HIS A 85 -7.31 1.68 -7.66
CA HIS A 85 -6.75 1.63 -6.32
C HIS A 85 -7.04 2.93 -5.55
N LYS A 86 -6.73 4.09 -6.15
CA LYS A 86 -7.03 5.42 -5.58
C LYS A 86 -8.52 5.55 -5.28
N ALA A 87 -9.39 5.06 -6.16
CA ALA A 87 -10.84 5.09 -5.93
C ALA A 87 -11.25 4.24 -4.72
N VAL A 88 -10.78 2.99 -4.63
CA VAL A 88 -11.08 2.14 -3.48
C VAL A 88 -10.54 2.75 -2.19
N MET A 89 -9.30 3.24 -2.17
CA MET A 89 -8.71 3.85 -0.97
C MET A 89 -9.51 5.08 -0.49
N ARG A 90 -10.03 5.91 -1.40
CA ARG A 90 -10.93 7.03 -1.04
C ARG A 90 -12.24 6.57 -0.40
N ASP A 91 -12.74 5.40 -0.78
CA ASP A 91 -14.01 4.89 -0.28
C ASP A 91 -13.86 4.14 1.05
N VAL A 92 -12.75 3.41 1.23
CA VAL A 92 -12.55 2.51 2.39
C VAL A 92 -11.69 3.07 3.51
N LEU A 93 -10.96 4.17 3.30
CA LEU A 93 -10.12 4.79 4.32
C LEU A 93 -10.75 6.08 4.84
N VAL A 94 -10.54 6.36 6.13
CA VAL A 94 -11.06 7.57 6.77
C VAL A 94 -10.44 8.86 6.19
N SER A 95 -9.12 8.86 5.99
CA SER A 95 -8.40 10.01 5.40
C SER A 95 -7.19 9.62 4.54
N GLY A 96 -6.81 8.34 4.50
CA GLY A 96 -5.56 7.88 3.89
C GLY A 96 -4.29 8.34 4.64
N GLU A 97 -4.42 9.08 5.74
CA GLU A 97 -3.26 9.54 6.50
C GLU A 97 -2.61 8.38 7.26
N ASN A 98 -1.28 8.39 7.31
CA ASN A 98 -0.53 7.48 8.17
C ASN A 98 -0.73 7.91 9.64
N VAL A 99 -1.35 7.04 10.44
CA VAL A 99 -1.66 7.30 11.86
C VAL A 99 -0.61 6.74 12.82
N ALA A 100 0.48 6.17 12.31
CA ALA A 100 1.57 5.66 13.12
C ALA A 100 2.96 6.04 12.57
N GLU A 101 3.89 6.27 13.49
CA GLU A 101 5.31 6.47 13.19
C GLU A 101 6.10 5.23 13.61
N TYR A 102 6.89 4.68 12.69
CA TYR A 102 7.70 3.50 12.93
C TYR A 102 9.18 3.80 12.75
N GLU A 103 10.00 3.41 13.74
CA GLU A 103 11.46 3.42 13.62
C GLU A 103 11.93 2.11 12.98
N LEU A 104 12.60 2.20 11.83
CA LEU A 104 13.25 1.03 11.23
C LEU A 104 14.51 0.66 12.02
N LEU A 105 14.44 -0.41 12.80
CA LEU A 105 15.59 -0.90 13.56
C LEU A 105 16.57 -1.70 12.69
N TYR A 106 16.06 -2.57 11.82
CA TYR A 106 16.86 -3.34 10.86
C TYR A 106 16.01 -3.85 9.70
N HIS A 107 16.65 -4.01 8.53
CA HIS A 107 16.10 -4.72 7.38
C HIS A 107 17.21 -5.59 6.78
N LEU A 108 16.93 -6.88 6.62
CA LEU A 108 17.85 -7.86 6.06
C LEU A 108 17.20 -8.50 4.84
N THR A 109 17.93 -8.57 3.73
CA THR A 109 17.45 -9.22 2.50
C THR A 109 18.43 -10.32 2.09
N THR A 110 17.90 -11.45 1.63
CA THR A 110 18.68 -12.56 1.05
C THR A 110 18.58 -12.61 -0.47
N SER A 111 17.81 -11.67 -1.05
CA SER A 111 17.62 -11.58 -2.49
C SER A 111 18.93 -11.11 -3.14
N LYS A 112 19.40 -11.86 -4.14
CA LYS A 112 20.57 -11.52 -4.94
C LYS A 112 20.32 -10.31 -5.83
#